data_AF-A0A6P9ARN1-F1
#
_entry.id   AF-A0A6P9ARN1-F1
#
_cell.length_a   1.000
_cell.length_b   1.000
_cell.length_c   1.000
_cell.angle_alpha   90.00
_cell.angle_beta   90.00
_cell.angle_gamma   90.00
#
_symmetry.space_group_name_H-M   'P 1'
#
loop_
_entity.id
_entity.type
_entity.pdbx_description
1 polymer ?
#
loop_
_entity_poly.entity_id
_entity_poly.type
_entity_poly.pdbx_seq_one_letter_code
_entity_poly.pdbx_strand_id
1 'polypeptide(L)'
;MDNGAKFVVVLHQVWKKHPLHRDFLGFYMEDSHRLSEQTHGLLGQFFHPIDFDILEVHPGSDPEKPDATMIVKNNQLTVTRGWQKDYTADIQHGTNIPCWFIHNNGDGLIDGNHTDYIVPSIF
;
A
#
# COMPACT_ATOMS: atom_id res chain seq x y z
N MET A 1 -29.17 3.14 9.48
CA MET A 1 -28.73 2.73 8.12
C MET A 1 -27.30 3.21 7.99
N ASP A 2 -26.38 2.26 7.85
CA ASP A 2 -24.95 2.46 7.95
C ASP A 2 -24.41 2.99 6.62
N ASN A 3 -24.33 4.31 6.47
CA ASN A 3 -23.92 5.02 5.25
C ASN A 3 -22.45 5.49 5.29
N GLY A 4 -21.69 5.15 6.34
CA GLY A 4 -20.28 5.52 6.46
C GLY A 4 -19.36 4.64 5.62
N ALA A 5 -18.15 5.13 5.36
CA ALA A 5 -17.05 4.30 4.87
C ALA A 5 -16.65 3.26 5.92
N LYS A 6 -16.28 2.07 5.47
CA LYS A 6 -15.89 0.94 6.33
C LYS A 6 -14.43 0.59 6.11
N PHE A 7 -13.75 0.35 7.22
CA PHE A 7 -12.35 -0.01 7.24
C PHE A 7 -12.16 -1.26 8.09
N VAL A 8 -11.25 -2.11 7.63
CA VAL A 8 -10.74 -3.26 8.37
C VAL A 8 -9.32 -2.93 8.80
N VAL A 9 -9.07 -3.01 10.10
CA VAL A 9 -7.73 -2.89 10.67
C VAL A 9 -7.25 -4.28 11.08
N VAL A 10 -6.20 -4.77 10.41
CA VAL A 10 -5.65 -6.11 10.64
C VAL A 10 -4.29 -5.98 11.31
N LEU A 11 -4.07 -6.69 12.43
CA LEU A 11 -2.73 -6.83 13.00
C LEU A 11 -1.94 -7.89 12.23
N HIS A 12 -0.93 -7.46 11.49
CA HIS A 12 0.03 -8.33 10.84
C HIS A 12 1.16 -8.64 11.81
N GLN A 13 1.16 -9.86 12.34
CA GLN A 13 2.21 -10.33 13.23
C GLN A 13 3.34 -10.96 12.43
N VAL A 14 4.55 -10.48 12.67
CA VAL A 14 5.76 -11.08 12.09
C VAL A 14 6.22 -12.23 12.98
N TRP A 15 7.01 -13.16 12.43
CA TRP A 15 7.59 -14.22 13.25
C TRP A 15 8.43 -13.62 14.40
N LYS A 16 8.48 -14.33 15.53
CA LYS A 16 9.25 -13.88 16.69
C LYS A 16 10.72 -13.66 16.29
N LYS A 17 11.27 -12.49 16.64
CA LYS A 17 12.64 -12.05 16.36
C LYS A 17 12.96 -11.79 14.88
N HIS A 18 12.00 -11.36 14.07
CA HIS A 18 12.32 -10.89 12.72
C HIS A 18 13.34 -9.73 12.80
N PRO A 19 14.49 -9.79 12.12
CA PRO A 19 15.57 -8.82 12.29
C PRO A 19 15.21 -7.41 11.80
N LEU A 20 14.29 -7.31 10.84
CA LEU A 20 13.98 -6.06 10.13
C LEU A 20 12.53 -5.57 10.28
N HIS A 21 11.59 -6.41 10.68
CA HIS A 21 10.15 -6.10 10.62
C HIS A 21 9.54 -6.27 12.00
N ARG A 22 8.64 -5.34 12.35
CA ARG A 22 7.83 -5.38 13.57
C ARG A 22 6.39 -5.64 13.18
N ASP A 23 5.60 -6.09 14.15
CA ASP A 23 4.16 -6.17 13.97
C ASP A 23 3.62 -4.81 13.52
N PHE A 24 2.70 -4.82 12.56
CA PHE A 24 2.13 -3.60 12.00
C PHE A 24 0.63 -3.75 11.82
N LEU A 25 -0.07 -2.61 11.76
CA LEU A 25 -1.49 -2.57 11.44
C LEU A 25 -1.65 -2.32 9.94
N GLY A 26 -2.31 -3.25 9.25
CA GLY A 26 -2.80 -3.05 7.90
C GLY A 26 -4.16 -2.37 7.95
N PHE A 27 -4.34 -1.35 7.12
CA PHE A 27 -5.58 -0.59 7.01
C PHE A 27 -6.19 -0.83 5.63
N TYR A 28 -7.32 -1.52 5.59
CA TYR A 28 -7.99 -1.93 4.36
C TYR A 28 -9.34 -1.25 4.26
N MET A 29 -9.62 -0.68 3.10
CA MET A 29 -10.92 -0.06 2.82
C MET A 29 -11.82 -1.09 2.14
N GLU A 30 -12.94 -1.41 2.78
CA GLU A 30 -13.87 -2.45 2.30
C GLU A 30 -14.73 -1.92 1.13
N ASP A 31 -15.18 -0.67 1.21
CA ASP A 31 -16.00 -0.01 0.20
C ASP A 31 -15.54 1.44 0.03
N SER A 32 -14.68 1.65 -0.97
CA SER A 32 -14.11 2.97 -1.27
C SER A 32 -15.11 3.94 -1.88
N HIS A 33 -16.20 3.45 -2.48
CA HIS A 33 -17.22 4.29 -3.11
C HIS A 33 -18.02 5.11 -2.10
N ARG A 34 -17.86 4.83 -0.80
CA ARG A 34 -18.48 5.58 0.30
C ARG A 34 -17.64 6.73 0.80
N LEU A 35 -16.38 6.83 0.39
CA LEU A 35 -15.59 8.03 0.65
C LEU A 35 -16.09 9.19 -0.20
N SER A 36 -16.07 10.38 0.37
CA SER A 36 -16.37 11.61 -0.37
C SER A 36 -15.28 11.85 -1.41
N GLU A 37 -15.64 12.34 -2.60
CA GLU A 37 -14.68 12.82 -3.60
C GLU A 37 -13.80 13.97 -3.07
N GLN A 38 -14.20 14.61 -1.96
CA GLN A 38 -13.43 15.64 -1.27
C GLN A 38 -12.44 15.08 -0.23
N THR A 39 -12.27 13.75 -0.16
CA THR A 39 -11.28 13.13 0.74
C THR A 39 -9.88 13.59 0.34
N HIS A 40 -9.12 14.09 1.31
CA HIS A 40 -7.78 14.62 1.10
C HIS A 40 -6.73 13.83 1.91
N GLY A 41 -5.46 14.24 1.82
CA GLY A 41 -4.35 13.58 2.50
C GLY A 41 -3.91 12.29 1.81
N LEU A 42 -3.30 11.37 2.56
CA LEU A 42 -2.73 10.15 2.00
C LEU A 42 -3.81 9.29 1.31
N LEU A 43 -4.94 9.06 1.97
CA LEU A 43 -6.02 8.23 1.43
C LEU A 43 -6.68 8.87 0.20
N GLY A 44 -6.85 10.20 0.21
CA GLY A 44 -7.50 10.93 -0.88
C GLY A 44 -6.80 10.76 -2.23
N GLN A 45 -5.48 10.58 -2.23
CA GLN A 45 -4.69 10.40 -3.46
C GLN A 45 -4.98 9.07 -4.17
N PHE A 46 -5.47 8.08 -3.45
CA PHE A 46 -5.81 6.76 -4.00
C PHE A 46 -7.30 6.60 -4.25
N PHE A 47 -8.08 7.69 -4.18
CA PHE A 47 -9.51 7.66 -4.51
C PHE A 47 -9.73 7.32 -5.98
N HIS A 48 -8.86 7.82 -6.86
CA HIS A 48 -8.82 7.43 -8.27
C HIS A 48 -7.69 6.42 -8.51
N PRO A 49 -7.86 5.50 -9.48
CA PRO A 49 -6.79 4.61 -9.90
C PRO A 49 -5.55 5.40 -10.29
N ILE A 50 -4.38 4.88 -9.89
CA ILE A 50 -3.10 5.41 -10.33
C ILE A 50 -2.63 4.55 -11.49
N ASP A 51 -2.46 5.17 -12.65
CA ASP A 51 -1.89 4.52 -13.82
C ASP A 51 -0.37 4.39 -13.65
N PHE A 52 0.15 3.21 -13.97
CA PHE A 52 1.57 2.92 -13.96
C PHE A 52 1.93 1.86 -15.00
N ASP A 53 3.16 1.92 -15.48
CA ASP A 53 3.76 0.90 -16.33
C ASP A 53 4.87 0.16 -15.57
N ILE A 54 5.03 -1.13 -15.88
CA ILE A 54 6.15 -1.94 -15.37
C ILE A 54 7.08 -2.26 -16.54
N LEU A 55 8.34 -1.86 -16.37
CA LEU A 55 9.43 -2.07 -17.29
C LEU A 55 10.53 -2.89 -16.59
N GLU A 56 11.38 -3.54 -17.39
CA GLU A 56 12.65 -4.12 -16.94
C GLU A 56 12.55 -4.99 -15.68
N VAL A 57 11.73 -6.04 -15.69
CA VAL A 57 11.75 -7.01 -14.58
C VAL A 57 13.09 -7.75 -14.58
N HIS A 58 13.84 -7.67 -13.49
CA HIS A 58 15.17 -8.24 -13.34
C HIS A 58 15.36 -8.88 -11.96
N PRO A 59 16.38 -9.74 -11.78
CA PRO A 59 16.69 -10.30 -10.46
C PRO A 59 16.92 -9.19 -9.44
N GLY A 60 16.30 -9.33 -8.27
CA GLY A 60 16.54 -8.48 -7.11
C GLY A 60 17.58 -9.07 -6.16
N SER A 61 17.72 -8.50 -4.97
CA SER A 61 18.63 -9.02 -3.93
C SER A 61 18.20 -10.39 -3.39
N ASP A 62 16.88 -10.61 -3.33
CA ASP A 62 16.27 -11.90 -3.00
C ASP A 62 15.82 -12.55 -4.32
N PRO A 63 16.33 -13.75 -4.67
CA PRO A 63 15.97 -14.43 -5.92
C PRO A 63 14.47 -14.70 -6.09
N GLU A 64 13.71 -14.78 -5.00
CA GLU A 64 12.26 -14.99 -5.04
C GLU A 64 11.48 -13.67 -5.22
N LYS A 65 12.16 -12.53 -5.15
CA LYS A 65 11.58 -11.19 -5.21
C LYS A 65 12.30 -10.36 -6.27
N PRO A 66 11.99 -10.56 -7.56
CA PRO A 66 12.56 -9.76 -8.63
C PRO A 66 12.23 -8.28 -8.45
N ASP A 67 13.15 -7.44 -8.87
CA ASP A 67 12.95 -6.00 -8.94
C ASP A 67 12.46 -5.62 -10.35
N ALA A 68 11.86 -4.44 -10.48
CA ALA A 68 11.44 -3.88 -11.75
C ALA A 68 11.50 -2.35 -11.72
N THR A 69 11.48 -1.74 -12.89
CA THR A 69 11.29 -0.31 -13.07
C THR A 69 9.80 -0.02 -13.21
N MET A 70 9.21 0.77 -12.31
CA MET A 70 7.85 1.29 -12.44
C MET A 70 7.89 2.73 -12.95
N ILE A 71 7.11 3.03 -13.98
CA ILE A 71 6.83 4.40 -14.42
C ILE A 71 5.49 4.83 -13.87
N VAL A 72 5.46 5.85 -13.01
CA VAL A 72 4.24 6.32 -12.35
C VAL A 72 4.35 7.82 -12.09
N LYS A 73 3.30 8.60 -12.38
CA LYS A 73 3.30 10.07 -12.18
C LYS A 73 4.55 10.78 -12.76
N ASN A 74 5.04 10.35 -13.92
CA ASN A 74 6.30 10.81 -14.55
C ASN A 74 7.59 10.54 -13.75
N ASN A 75 7.53 9.69 -12.72
CA ASN A 75 8.67 9.21 -11.96
C ASN A 75 9.05 7.80 -12.41
N GLN A 76 10.33 7.47 -12.27
CA GLN A 76 10.87 6.13 -12.44
C GLN A 76 11.27 5.58 -11.08
N LEU A 77 10.61 4.53 -10.63
CA LEU A 77 10.81 3.92 -9.32
C LEU A 77 11.32 2.50 -9.48
N THR A 78 12.34 2.12 -8.70
CA THR A 78 12.61 0.69 -8.49
C THR A 78 11.54 0.13 -7.56
N VAL A 79 10.93 -0.99 -7.94
CA VAL A 79 9.93 -1.71 -7.16
C VAL A 79 10.29 -3.17 -7.03
N THR A 80 9.94 -3.80 -5.92
CA THR A 80 10.24 -5.23 -5.68
C THR A 80 8.96 -6.05 -5.72
N ARG A 81 8.98 -7.19 -6.41
CA ARG A 81 7.83 -8.10 -6.46
C ARG A 81 7.59 -8.70 -5.09
N GLY A 82 6.32 -8.74 -4.68
CA GLY A 82 5.91 -9.32 -3.43
C GLY A 82 4.55 -10.01 -3.52
N TRP A 83 4.14 -10.56 -2.38
CA TRP A 83 2.82 -11.11 -2.16
C TRP A 83 2.23 -10.44 -0.93
N GLN A 84 0.99 -9.98 -1.02
CA GLN A 84 0.24 -9.43 0.09
C GLN A 84 -1.15 -10.05 0.15
N LYS A 85 -1.74 -10.01 1.34
CA LYS A 85 -3.13 -10.40 1.52
C LYS A 85 -4.04 -9.25 1.12
N ASP A 86 -4.90 -9.52 0.16
CA ASP A 86 -6.05 -8.69 -0.17
C ASP A 86 -7.26 -9.17 0.62
N TYR A 87 -7.83 -8.28 1.42
CA TYR A 87 -8.97 -8.55 2.29
C TYR A 87 -10.29 -7.98 1.75
N THR A 88 -10.30 -7.39 0.54
CA THR A 88 -11.48 -6.75 -0.05
C THR A 88 -12.62 -7.74 -0.27
N ALA A 89 -12.33 -8.95 -0.76
CA ALA A 89 -13.33 -9.98 -1.03
C ALA A 89 -13.61 -10.94 0.15
N ASP A 90 -12.61 -11.19 1.01
CA ASP A 90 -12.72 -12.03 2.21
C ASP A 90 -11.89 -11.43 3.35
N ILE A 91 -12.57 -10.76 4.26
CA ILE A 91 -11.95 -10.10 5.42
C ILE A 91 -11.37 -11.11 6.43
N GLN A 92 -11.93 -12.31 6.51
CA GLN A 92 -11.53 -13.30 7.51
C GLN A 92 -10.22 -13.99 7.12
N HIS A 93 -10.09 -14.39 5.85
CA HIS A 93 -8.94 -15.16 5.40
C HIS A 93 -7.95 -14.34 4.57
N GLY A 94 -8.45 -13.39 3.79
CA GLY A 94 -7.72 -12.69 2.74
C GLY A 94 -7.27 -13.62 1.61
N THR A 95 -7.00 -13.06 0.44
CA THR A 95 -6.43 -13.77 -0.70
C THR A 95 -5.01 -13.28 -0.95
N ASN A 96 -4.06 -14.20 -1.13
CA ASN A 96 -2.70 -13.80 -1.51
C ASN A 96 -2.71 -13.33 -2.96
N ILE A 97 -2.38 -12.07 -3.18
CA ILE A 97 -2.24 -11.47 -4.50
C ILE A 97 -0.80 -11.03 -4.74
N PRO A 98 -0.30 -11.12 -5.98
CA PRO A 98 1.00 -10.57 -6.31
C PRO A 98 0.92 -9.04 -6.37
N CYS A 99 1.91 -8.35 -5.82
CA CYS A 99 1.96 -6.90 -5.78
C CYS A 99 3.39 -6.38 -6.03
N TRP A 100 3.53 -5.06 -6.18
CA TRP A 100 4.81 -4.37 -6.26
C TRP A 100 5.02 -3.55 -4.99
N PHE A 101 6.16 -3.73 -4.33
CA PHE A 101 6.56 -2.99 -3.15
C PHE A 101 7.26 -1.70 -3.56
N ILE A 102 6.74 -0.57 -3.10
CA ILE A 102 7.30 0.76 -3.31
C ILE A 102 8.25 1.05 -2.14
N HIS A 103 9.49 1.36 -2.46
CA HIS A 103 10.53 1.67 -1.47
C HIS A 103 10.43 3.11 -0.95
N ASN A 104 11.36 3.49 -0.05
CA ASN A 104 11.56 4.87 0.40
C ASN A 104 10.28 5.57 0.90
N ASN A 105 9.47 4.85 1.67
CA ASN A 105 8.22 5.36 2.24
C ASN A 105 7.22 5.92 1.20
N GLY A 106 7.24 5.38 -0.02
CA GLY A 106 6.30 5.80 -1.07
C GLY A 106 6.76 7.00 -1.91
N ASP A 107 8.01 7.46 -1.72
CA ASP A 107 8.56 8.61 -2.46
C ASP A 107 8.39 8.44 -3.98
N GLY A 108 7.95 9.51 -4.63
CA GLY A 108 7.59 9.55 -6.05
C GLY A 108 6.25 8.89 -6.43
N LEU A 109 5.65 8.06 -5.57
CA LEU A 109 4.27 7.59 -5.74
C LEU A 109 3.27 8.49 -5.01
N ILE A 110 3.53 8.80 -3.74
CA ILE A 110 2.72 9.74 -2.97
C ILE A 110 3.14 11.17 -3.30
N ASP A 111 2.20 12.09 -3.18
CA ASP A 111 2.47 13.52 -3.28
C ASP A 111 3.23 13.96 -2.02
N GLY A 112 4.20 14.88 -2.15
CA GLY A 112 5.00 15.34 -0.99
C GLY A 112 5.85 14.25 -0.33
N ASN A 113 6.10 14.38 0.98
CA ASN A 113 6.85 13.41 1.77
C ASN A 113 5.91 12.65 2.72
N HIS A 114 6.23 11.39 3.04
CA HIS A 114 5.45 10.60 4.00
C HIS A 114 5.24 11.31 5.36
N THR A 115 6.17 12.16 5.79
CA THR A 115 6.04 12.95 7.03
C THR A 115 4.96 14.00 6.97
N ASP A 116 4.58 14.47 5.77
CA ASP A 116 3.53 15.49 5.58
C ASP A 116 2.15 14.94 5.97
N TYR A 117 2.02 13.61 6.05
CA TYR A 117 0.80 12.91 6.46
C TYR A 117 0.81 12.49 7.93
N ILE A 118 1.86 12.82 8.68
CA ILE A 118 1.92 12.52 10.11
C ILE A 118 1.27 13.67 10.87
N VAL A 119 0.10 13.38 11.47
CA VAL A 119 -0.56 14.31 12.38
C VAL A 119 -0.06 14.12 13.81
N PRO A 120 0.20 15.21 14.57
CA PRO A 120 0.71 15.11 15.94
C PRO A 120 -0.31 14.52 16.91
N SER A 121 -1.60 14.57 16.55
CA SER A 121 -2.71 13.98 17.27
C SER A 121 -3.80 13.60 16.28
N ILE A 122 -4.53 12.52 16.57
CA ILE A 122 -5.72 12.10 15.84
C ILE A 122 -7.00 12.81 16.35
N PHE A 123 -6.86 13.73 17.32
CA PHE A 123 -7.92 14.57 17.89
C PHE A 123 -7.38 15.95 18.29
#